data_AF-A0A9Q8UUC3-F1
#
_entry.id   AF-A0A9Q8UUC3-F1
#
_cell.length_a   1.000
_cell.length_b   1.000
_cell.length_c   1.000
_cell.angle_alpha   90.00
_cell.angle_beta   90.00
_cell.angle_gamma   90.00
#
_symmetry.space_group_name_H-M   'P 1'
#
loop_
_entity.id
_entity.type
_entity.pdbx_description
1 polymer ?
#
loop_
_entity_poly.entity_id
_entity_poly.type
_entity_poly.pdbx_seq_one_letter_code
_entity_poly.pdbx_strand_id
1 'polypeptide(L)'
;MPPHKVPAGVMKKTARKDTKKKSRGECDRIAALNRARSPLLRLPAELRSRIYDYALVEERDIVLTAQTREPPLLHASRQIRAETVKMYYLSNKFSMDILNCDARLFSAFAQRVGEFERSGDDVFISVTTRAGAHWPNLLAWCRRVHEVKVWPMSPYGGVHGNVYDVIAAATTMAHQMRELPWETCLRVLDTMRVVAGSADLEWMDDLEM
;
A
#
# COMPACT_ATOMS: atom_id res chain seq x y z
N MET A 1 -28.50 54.24 6.37
CA MET A 1 -27.56 53.75 7.39
C MET A 1 -27.63 52.23 7.47
N PRO A 2 -26.61 51.48 7.04
CA PRO A 2 -26.50 50.05 7.32
C PRO A 2 -25.65 49.80 8.58
N PRO A 3 -25.91 48.70 9.33
CA PRO A 3 -25.26 48.44 10.60
C PRO A 3 -23.85 47.85 10.45
N HIS A 4 -22.98 48.26 11.37
CA HIS A 4 -21.63 47.76 11.60
C HIS A 4 -21.61 46.23 11.81
N LYS A 5 -20.80 45.51 11.04
CA LYS A 5 -20.35 44.15 11.37
C LYS A 5 -19.13 44.23 12.29
N VAL A 6 -19.21 43.60 13.47
CA VAL A 6 -18.06 43.33 14.35
C VAL A 6 -17.40 42.02 13.91
N PRO A 7 -16.06 41.91 13.80
CA PRO A 7 -15.41 40.66 13.47
C PRO A 7 -15.24 39.78 14.71
N ALA A 8 -15.97 38.66 14.76
CA ALA A 8 -15.69 37.55 15.67
C ALA A 8 -14.56 36.68 15.09
N GLY A 9 -13.35 36.71 15.66
CA GLY A 9 -12.33 35.77 15.22
C GLY A 9 -10.89 35.99 15.66
N VAL A 10 -10.58 36.06 16.97
CA VAL A 10 -9.17 36.02 17.42
C VAL A 10 -8.89 35.08 18.61
N MET A 11 -9.87 34.63 19.41
CA MET A 11 -9.59 33.94 20.68
C MET A 11 -9.37 32.41 20.66
N LYS A 12 -9.30 31.72 19.52
CA LYS A 12 -9.20 30.22 19.50
C LYS A 12 -7.79 29.62 19.34
N LYS A 13 -6.72 30.41 19.18
CA LYS A 13 -5.38 29.88 18.85
C LYS A 13 -4.51 29.52 20.06
N THR A 14 -4.73 30.12 21.24
CA THR A 14 -3.88 29.94 22.43
C THR A 14 -4.24 28.66 23.21
N ALA A 15 -5.51 28.41 23.49
CA ALA A 15 -5.96 27.22 24.24
C ALA A 15 -5.59 25.86 23.58
N ARG A 16 -5.46 25.84 22.25
CA ARG A 16 -5.11 24.64 21.45
C ARG A 16 -3.62 24.28 21.51
N LYS A 17 -2.75 25.26 21.80
CA LYS A 17 -1.30 25.04 21.93
C LYS A 17 -0.94 24.43 23.29
N ASP A 18 -1.60 24.86 24.35
CA ASP A 18 -1.31 24.39 25.71
C ASP A 18 -1.79 22.96 25.95
N THR A 19 -2.94 22.58 25.39
CA THR A 19 -3.42 21.18 25.40
C THR A 19 -2.49 20.24 24.63
N LYS A 20 -1.96 20.67 23.48
CA LYS A 20 -1.02 19.87 22.67
C LYS A 20 0.36 19.71 23.33
N LYS A 21 0.80 20.72 24.09
CA LYS A 21 2.07 20.66 24.85
C LYS A 21 1.94 19.73 26.06
N LYS A 22 0.81 19.80 26.77
CA LYS A 22 0.51 18.92 27.92
C LYS A 22 0.39 17.45 27.49
N SER A 23 -0.30 17.16 26.38
CA SER A 23 -0.44 15.80 25.85
C SER A 23 0.89 15.17 25.40
N ARG A 24 1.83 15.98 24.89
CA ARG A 24 3.16 15.51 24.48
C ARG A 24 4.02 15.10 25.68
N GLY A 25 4.06 15.93 26.72
CA GLY A 25 4.80 15.61 27.95
C GLY A 25 4.27 14.35 28.65
N GLU A 26 2.98 14.08 28.54
CA GLU A 26 2.36 12.86 29.08
C GLU A 26 2.73 11.61 28.28
N CYS A 27 2.74 11.69 26.94
CA CYS A 27 3.24 10.63 26.08
C CYS A 27 4.71 10.27 26.36
N ASP A 28 5.57 11.27 26.55
CA ASP A 28 6.99 11.05 26.81
C ASP A 28 7.22 10.36 28.17
N ARG A 29 6.44 10.74 29.19
CA ARG A 29 6.45 10.08 30.51
C ARG A 29 6.01 8.61 30.42
N ILE A 30 4.91 8.34 29.70
CA ILE A 30 4.43 6.96 29.49
C ILE A 30 5.48 6.12 28.74
N ALA A 31 6.10 6.68 27.69
CA ALA A 31 7.15 6.00 26.95
C ALA A 31 8.40 5.70 27.81
N ALA A 32 8.79 6.61 28.70
CA ALA A 32 9.88 6.39 29.64
C ALA A 32 9.54 5.29 30.68
N LEU A 33 8.33 5.33 31.24
CA LEU A 33 7.85 4.30 32.17
C LEU A 33 7.78 2.92 31.50
N ASN A 34 7.30 2.84 30.26
CA ASN A 34 7.23 1.59 29.51
C ASN A 34 8.64 1.02 29.27
N ARG A 35 9.63 1.85 28.93
CA ARG A 35 11.02 1.42 28.81
C ARG A 35 11.60 0.89 30.12
N ALA A 36 11.27 1.52 31.25
CA ALA A 36 11.76 1.10 32.56
C ALA A 36 11.08 -0.15 33.11
N ARG A 37 9.79 -0.37 32.80
CA ARG A 37 8.98 -1.46 33.38
C ARG A 37 8.83 -2.69 32.49
N SER A 38 8.86 -2.52 31.17
CA SER A 38 8.72 -3.64 30.25
C SER A 38 9.96 -4.53 30.31
N PRO A 39 9.83 -5.83 30.62
CA PRO A 39 10.95 -6.77 30.55
C PRO A 39 11.57 -6.81 29.15
N LEU A 40 10.74 -6.76 28.10
CA LEU A 40 11.18 -6.79 26.72
C LEU A 40 11.98 -5.54 26.34
N LEU A 41 11.51 -4.34 26.71
CA LEU A 41 12.19 -3.09 26.34
C LEU A 41 13.47 -2.80 27.14
N ARG A 42 13.69 -3.51 28.25
CA ARG A 42 14.94 -3.46 29.03
C ARG A 42 16.05 -4.32 28.45
N LEU A 43 15.74 -5.25 27.56
CA LEU A 43 16.75 -6.06 26.90
C LEU A 43 17.62 -5.18 25.99
N PRO A 44 18.91 -5.51 25.81
CA PRO A 44 19.75 -4.95 24.76
C PRO A 44 19.07 -5.06 23.38
N ALA A 45 19.38 -4.13 22.49
CA ALA A 45 18.74 -4.04 21.18
C ALA A 45 18.93 -5.33 20.37
N GLU A 46 20.10 -5.98 20.48
CA GLU A 46 20.44 -7.22 19.79
C GLU A 46 19.52 -8.37 20.20
N LEU A 47 19.22 -8.50 21.50
CA LEU A 47 18.31 -9.52 21.99
C LEU A 47 16.87 -9.23 21.57
N ARG A 48 16.46 -7.95 21.56
CA ARG A 48 15.13 -7.57 21.05
C ARG A 48 14.99 -7.90 19.57
N SER A 49 15.98 -7.54 18.75
CA SER A 49 15.98 -7.86 17.32
C SER A 49 15.87 -9.36 17.06
N ARG A 50 16.58 -10.21 17.83
CA ARG A 50 16.44 -11.67 17.72
C ARG A 50 15.04 -12.16 18.09
N ILE A 51 14.44 -11.61 19.15
CA ILE A 51 13.05 -11.95 19.53
C ILE A 51 12.06 -11.51 18.43
N TYR A 52 12.28 -10.33 17.83
CA TYR A 52 11.45 -9.82 16.75
C TYR A 52 11.57 -10.67 15.49
N ASP A 53 12.76 -11.13 15.16
CA ASP A 53 13.04 -12.03 14.04
C ASP A 53 12.19 -13.31 14.16
N TYR A 54 12.27 -14.00 15.30
CA TYR A 54 11.45 -15.18 15.58
C TYR A 54 9.94 -14.93 15.58
N ALA A 55 9.49 -13.69 15.78
CA ALA A 55 8.08 -13.35 15.91
C ALA A 55 7.46 -12.76 14.63
N LEU A 56 8.28 -12.30 13.68
CA LEU A 56 7.82 -11.53 12.52
C LEU A 56 8.28 -12.09 11.19
N VAL A 57 9.37 -12.85 11.15
CA VAL A 57 9.90 -13.42 9.93
C VAL A 57 9.38 -14.85 9.78
N GLU A 58 8.65 -15.07 8.70
CA GLU A 58 8.09 -16.37 8.34
C GLU A 58 9.00 -17.03 7.29
N GLU A 59 9.23 -18.34 7.44
CA GLU A 59 9.98 -19.12 6.44
C GLU A 59 9.20 -19.28 5.13
N ARG A 60 7.86 -19.21 5.22
CA ARG A 60 6.94 -19.36 4.09
C ARG A 60 6.39 -18.01 3.67
N ASP A 61 6.02 -17.91 2.40
CA ASP A 61 5.37 -16.73 1.86
C ASP A 61 4.08 -16.40 2.62
N ILE A 62 3.95 -15.13 3.00
CA ILE A 62 2.75 -14.59 3.64
C ILE A 62 1.72 -14.31 2.54
N VAL A 63 0.65 -15.12 2.52
CA VAL A 63 -0.46 -14.93 1.60
C VAL A 63 -1.30 -13.73 2.04
N LEU A 64 -1.34 -12.71 1.20
CA LEU A 64 -2.15 -11.53 1.41
C LEU A 64 -3.58 -11.80 0.95
N THR A 65 -4.50 -11.59 1.87
CA THR A 65 -5.95 -11.68 1.70
C THR A 65 -6.59 -10.41 2.24
N ALA A 66 -7.90 -10.22 2.03
CA ALA A 66 -8.62 -9.10 2.64
C ALA A 66 -8.59 -9.14 4.19
N GLN A 67 -8.33 -10.32 4.78
CA GLN A 67 -8.26 -10.54 6.22
C GLN A 67 -6.83 -10.46 6.76
N THR A 68 -5.82 -10.43 5.89
CA THR A 68 -4.43 -10.38 6.33
C THR A 68 -4.16 -9.05 7.03
N ARG A 69 -3.76 -9.14 8.30
CA ARG A 69 -3.40 -8.00 9.14
C ARG A 69 -1.92 -8.05 9.49
N GLU A 70 -1.36 -6.88 9.75
CA GLU A 70 -0.05 -6.79 10.40
C GLU A 70 -0.07 -7.59 11.72
N PRO A 71 1.03 -8.27 12.08
CA PRO A 71 1.12 -8.99 13.34
C PRO A 71 0.81 -8.08 14.54
N PRO A 72 0.11 -8.57 15.59
CA PRO A 72 -0.23 -7.77 16.77
C PRO A 72 0.96 -7.07 17.42
N LEU A 73 2.17 -7.64 17.28
CA LEU A 73 3.41 -7.05 17.77
C LEU A 73 3.68 -5.64 17.17
N LEU A 74 3.34 -5.41 15.90
CA LEU A 74 3.47 -4.10 15.24
C LEU A 74 2.49 -3.05 15.77
N HIS A 75 1.51 -3.47 16.58
CA HIS A 75 0.50 -2.60 17.20
C HIS A 75 0.69 -2.43 18.71
N ALA A 76 1.59 -3.19 19.35
CA ALA A 76 1.75 -3.19 20.80
C ALA A 76 2.31 -1.86 21.36
N SER A 77 3.27 -1.24 20.66
CA SER A 77 3.91 0.00 21.09
C SER A 77 4.52 0.76 19.90
N ARG A 78 4.54 2.09 19.97
CA ARG A 78 5.21 2.94 18.96
C ARG A 78 6.70 2.62 18.83
N GLN A 79 7.36 2.29 19.94
CA GLN A 79 8.77 1.93 19.93
C GLN A 79 8.98 0.60 19.20
N ILE A 80 8.19 -0.43 19.54
CA ILE A 80 8.28 -1.75 18.89
C ILE A 80 8.02 -1.58 17.40
N ARG A 81 6.92 -0.91 17.02
CA ARG A 81 6.62 -0.64 15.61
C ARG A 81 7.78 0.02 14.86
N ALA A 82 8.40 1.04 15.46
CA ALA A 82 9.53 1.73 14.84
C ALA A 82 10.75 0.82 14.66
N GLU A 83 10.99 -0.09 15.59
CA GLU A 83 12.09 -1.07 15.52
C GLU A 83 11.81 -2.20 14.51
N THR A 84 10.54 -2.57 14.29
CA THR A 84 10.20 -3.84 13.63
C THR A 84 9.43 -3.76 12.33
N VAL A 85 8.80 -2.63 12.00
CA VAL A 85 7.95 -2.54 10.79
C VAL A 85 8.74 -2.84 9.51
N LYS A 86 9.99 -2.38 9.42
CA LYS A 86 10.89 -2.68 8.30
C LYS A 86 11.24 -4.16 8.24
N MET A 87 11.56 -4.78 9.38
CA MET A 87 11.86 -6.22 9.46
C MET A 87 10.69 -7.04 8.91
N TYR A 88 9.46 -6.71 9.29
CA TYR A 88 8.29 -7.42 8.77
C TYR A 88 8.13 -7.28 7.25
N TYR A 89 8.28 -6.08 6.68
CA TYR A 89 8.05 -5.89 5.24
C TYR A 89 9.22 -6.28 4.35
N LEU A 90 10.46 -6.18 4.84
CA LEU A 90 11.67 -6.40 4.04
C LEU A 90 12.25 -7.80 4.18
N SER A 91 12.01 -8.48 5.31
CA SER A 91 12.54 -9.83 5.55
C SER A 91 11.55 -10.94 5.16
N ASN A 92 10.28 -10.60 4.95
CA ASN A 92 9.28 -11.57 4.48
C ASN A 92 9.06 -11.50 2.98
N LYS A 93 8.60 -12.62 2.43
CA LYS A 93 8.06 -12.70 1.08
C LYS A 93 6.55 -12.69 1.16
N PHE A 94 5.92 -11.89 0.31
CA PHE A 94 4.47 -11.82 0.22
C PHE A 94 3.98 -12.47 -1.07
N SER A 95 2.79 -13.06 -1.03
CA SER A 95 2.11 -13.53 -2.23
C SER A 95 0.66 -13.09 -2.24
N MET A 96 0.08 -12.86 -3.41
CA MET A 96 -1.36 -12.61 -3.53
C MET A 96 -1.92 -13.10 -4.85
N ASP A 97 -3.21 -13.41 -4.81
CA ASP A 97 -4.01 -13.70 -5.98
C ASP A 97 -4.82 -12.46 -6.40
N ILE A 98 -4.70 -12.05 -7.66
CA ILE A 98 -5.56 -11.05 -8.28
C ILE A 98 -6.62 -11.78 -9.09
N LEU A 99 -7.87 -11.67 -8.65
CA LEU A 99 -9.01 -12.30 -9.31
C LEU A 99 -9.66 -11.29 -10.26
N ASN A 100 -9.93 -11.68 -11.50
CA ASN A 100 -10.65 -10.87 -12.48
C ASN A 100 -10.08 -9.43 -12.59
N CYS A 101 -8.76 -9.31 -12.63
CA CYS A 101 -8.05 -8.02 -12.65
C CYS A 101 -8.34 -7.07 -11.46
N ASP A 102 -8.96 -7.53 -10.36
CA ASP A 102 -9.27 -6.70 -9.20
C ASP A 102 -8.03 -6.47 -8.32
N ALA A 103 -7.40 -5.32 -8.53
CA ALA A 103 -6.20 -4.92 -7.81
C ALA A 103 -6.45 -4.10 -6.54
N ARG A 104 -7.65 -4.13 -5.93
CA ARG A 104 -7.92 -3.37 -4.69
C ARG A 104 -6.97 -3.79 -3.56
N LEU A 105 -6.78 -5.09 -3.35
CA LEU A 105 -5.88 -5.61 -2.33
C LEU A 105 -4.42 -5.25 -2.63
N PHE A 106 -3.98 -5.45 -3.87
CA PHE A 106 -2.64 -5.07 -4.34
C PHE A 106 -2.36 -3.58 -4.11
N SER A 107 -3.31 -2.72 -4.50
CA SER A 107 -3.20 -1.27 -4.35
C SER A 107 -3.10 -0.87 -2.88
N ALA A 108 -3.92 -1.47 -2.00
CA ALA A 108 -3.89 -1.19 -0.57
C ALA A 108 -2.56 -1.64 0.07
N PHE A 109 -2.01 -2.77 -0.37
CA PHE A 109 -0.70 -3.23 0.08
C PHE A 109 0.40 -2.30 -0.41
N ALA A 110 0.49 -2.02 -1.71
CA ALA A 110 1.51 -1.14 -2.31
C ALA A 110 1.54 0.24 -1.66
N GLN A 111 0.37 0.83 -1.35
CA GLN A 111 0.30 2.10 -0.62
C GLN A 111 0.92 2.02 0.78
N ARG A 112 0.76 0.89 1.48
CA ARG A 112 1.29 0.68 2.83
C ARG A 112 2.81 0.52 2.82
N VAL A 113 3.36 -0.13 1.80
CA VAL A 113 4.81 -0.39 1.71
C VAL A 113 5.59 0.66 0.93
N GLY A 114 4.95 1.52 0.14
CA GLY A 114 5.60 2.59 -0.62
C GLY A 114 6.35 3.63 0.23
N GLU A 115 6.21 3.60 1.56
CA GLU A 115 7.06 4.37 2.48
C GLU A 115 8.48 3.80 2.60
N PHE A 116 8.66 2.49 2.45
CA PHE A 116 9.94 1.80 2.64
C PHE A 116 10.80 1.80 1.37
N GLU A 117 10.19 1.74 0.18
CA GLU A 117 10.95 1.79 -1.07
C GLU A 117 11.63 3.15 -1.31
N ARG A 118 11.11 4.24 -0.74
CA ARG A 118 11.81 5.54 -0.78
C ARG A 118 13.19 5.49 -0.13
N SER A 119 13.46 4.49 0.72
CA SER A 119 14.79 4.27 1.29
C SER A 119 15.69 3.34 0.46
N GLY A 120 15.23 2.85 -0.70
CA GLY A 120 16.00 1.95 -1.57
C GLY A 120 15.97 0.48 -1.12
N ASP A 121 15.07 0.13 -0.21
CA ASP A 121 14.84 -1.24 0.24
C ASP A 121 13.63 -1.82 -0.53
N ASP A 122 13.82 -2.94 -1.24
CA ASP A 122 12.75 -3.54 -2.06
C ASP A 122 11.90 -4.54 -1.24
N VAL A 123 10.57 -4.44 -1.39
CA VAL A 123 9.63 -5.41 -0.82
C VAL A 123 9.35 -6.52 -1.84
N PHE A 124 9.56 -7.78 -1.44
CA PHE A 124 9.31 -8.91 -2.33
C PHE A 124 7.83 -9.33 -2.28
N ILE A 125 7.15 -9.19 -3.41
CA ILE A 125 5.76 -9.62 -3.60
C ILE A 125 5.62 -10.44 -4.88
N SER A 126 5.09 -11.66 -4.75
CA SER A 126 4.67 -12.50 -5.87
C SER A 126 3.18 -12.28 -6.14
N VAL A 127 2.81 -12.02 -7.39
CA VAL A 127 1.42 -11.80 -7.78
C VAL A 127 1.02 -12.85 -8.79
N THR A 128 -0.05 -13.59 -8.49
CA THR A 128 -0.66 -14.55 -9.40
C THR A 128 -2.00 -14.01 -9.86
N THR A 129 -2.28 -14.04 -11.15
CA THR A 129 -3.58 -13.64 -11.71
C THR A 129 -4.45 -14.87 -11.89
N ARG A 130 -5.70 -14.86 -11.40
CA ARG A 130 -6.66 -15.95 -11.60
C ARG A 130 -8.00 -15.43 -12.12
N ALA A 131 -8.77 -16.35 -12.71
CA ALA A 131 -10.17 -16.17 -13.10
C ALA A 131 -10.47 -15.24 -14.31
N GLY A 132 -9.56 -15.16 -15.28
CA GLY A 132 -9.88 -14.66 -16.63
C GLY A 132 -9.78 -13.13 -16.81
N ALA A 133 -10.05 -12.68 -18.03
CA ALA A 133 -9.99 -11.28 -18.40
C ALA A 133 -11.18 -10.49 -17.85
N HIS A 134 -10.96 -9.26 -17.39
CA HIS A 134 -12.05 -8.38 -16.95
C HIS A 134 -11.69 -6.91 -17.15
N TRP A 135 -12.10 -6.35 -18.29
CA TRP A 135 -11.66 -5.03 -18.73
C TRP A 135 -11.98 -3.88 -17.76
N PRO A 136 -13.20 -3.77 -17.19
CA PRO A 136 -13.51 -2.68 -16.24
C PRO A 136 -12.60 -2.65 -15.00
N ASN A 137 -12.24 -3.82 -14.46
CA ASN A 137 -11.35 -3.93 -13.30
C ASN A 137 -9.90 -3.57 -13.67
N LEU A 138 -9.45 -3.99 -14.86
CA LEU A 138 -8.15 -3.58 -15.38
C LEU A 138 -8.08 -2.06 -15.60
N LEU A 139 -9.12 -1.44 -16.16
CA LEU A 139 -9.18 0.03 -16.29
C LEU A 139 -9.16 0.72 -14.93
N ALA A 140 -9.90 0.22 -13.95
CA ALA A 140 -9.88 0.75 -12.58
C ALA A 140 -8.49 0.63 -11.96
N TRP A 141 -7.75 -0.44 -12.23
CA TRP A 141 -6.36 -0.60 -11.82
C TRP A 141 -5.44 0.39 -12.55
N CYS A 142 -5.52 0.47 -13.87
CA CYS A 142 -4.73 1.41 -14.67
C CYS A 142 -4.94 2.86 -14.21
N ARG A 143 -6.20 3.24 -13.92
CA ARG A 143 -6.51 4.55 -13.35
C ARG A 143 -5.82 4.77 -12.00
N ARG A 144 -5.83 3.77 -11.11
CA ARG A 144 -5.09 3.87 -9.85
C ARG A 144 -3.59 4.03 -10.06
N VAL A 145 -2.98 3.33 -11.01
CA VAL A 145 -1.55 3.44 -11.33
C VAL A 145 -1.20 4.79 -11.96
N HIS A 146 -2.13 5.36 -12.73
CA HIS A 146 -2.02 6.68 -13.34
C HIS A 146 -2.15 7.81 -12.29
N GLU A 147 -3.16 7.75 -11.42
CA GLU A 147 -3.48 8.79 -10.42
C GLU A 147 -2.63 8.68 -9.15
N VAL A 148 -2.45 7.46 -8.67
CA VAL A 148 -1.79 7.12 -7.40
C VAL A 148 -0.52 6.38 -7.78
N LYS A 149 0.61 6.69 -7.13
CA LYS A 149 1.90 6.02 -7.38
C LYS A 149 1.91 4.57 -6.87
N VAL A 150 0.87 3.79 -7.14
CA VAL A 150 0.84 2.34 -7.04
C VAL A 150 1.72 1.78 -8.15
N TRP A 151 2.44 0.70 -7.87
CA TRP A 151 3.33 0.09 -8.83
C TRP A 151 2.55 -0.45 -10.04
N PRO A 152 3.05 -0.25 -11.26
CA PRO A 152 2.60 -1.07 -12.38
C PRO A 152 2.95 -2.53 -12.10
N MET A 153 2.22 -3.46 -12.71
CA MET A 153 2.63 -4.86 -12.69
C MET A 153 3.88 -5.02 -13.56
N SER A 154 4.93 -5.66 -13.03
CA SER A 154 6.18 -5.85 -13.77
C SER A 154 5.97 -6.79 -14.96
N PRO A 155 6.39 -6.41 -16.18
CA PRO A 155 6.38 -7.31 -17.33
C PRO A 155 7.52 -8.34 -17.28
N TYR A 156 8.43 -8.25 -16.31
CA TYR A 156 9.62 -9.10 -16.21
C TYR A 156 9.44 -10.12 -15.08
N GLY A 157 9.13 -11.38 -15.42
CA GLY A 157 8.90 -12.40 -14.40
C GLY A 157 8.63 -13.84 -14.85
N GLY A 158 9.21 -14.33 -15.95
CA GLY A 158 9.05 -15.74 -16.36
C GLY A 158 7.91 -15.96 -17.35
N VAL A 159 7.48 -17.22 -17.50
CA VAL A 159 6.40 -17.60 -18.44
C VAL A 159 5.06 -17.29 -17.77
N HIS A 160 4.38 -16.26 -18.27
CA HIS A 160 3.05 -15.87 -17.80
C HIS A 160 1.97 -16.27 -18.80
N GLY A 161 0.71 -16.28 -18.37
CA GLY A 161 -0.43 -16.44 -19.28
C GLY A 161 -0.83 -15.13 -19.94
N ASN A 162 -1.54 -15.19 -21.06
CA ASN A 162 -1.99 -14.02 -21.85
C ASN A 162 -2.63 -12.91 -21.00
N VAL A 163 -3.41 -13.28 -19.97
CA VAL A 163 -4.07 -12.32 -19.08
C VAL A 163 -3.07 -11.46 -18.31
N TYR A 164 -2.00 -12.07 -17.81
CA TYR A 164 -0.95 -11.37 -17.07
C TYR A 164 -0.23 -10.35 -17.96
N ASP A 165 0.14 -10.75 -19.18
CA ASP A 165 0.87 -9.89 -20.10
C ASP A 165 0.05 -8.64 -20.49
N VAL A 166 -1.25 -8.81 -20.69
CA VAL A 166 -2.18 -7.69 -20.93
C VAL A 166 -2.25 -6.78 -19.71
N ILE A 167 -2.35 -7.31 -18.49
CA ILE A 167 -2.36 -6.52 -17.26
C ILE A 167 -1.04 -5.74 -17.11
N ALA A 168 0.10 -6.41 -17.28
CA ALA A 168 1.43 -5.82 -17.14
C ALA A 168 1.66 -4.70 -18.16
N ALA A 169 1.31 -4.94 -19.43
CA ALA A 169 1.42 -3.92 -20.48
C ALA A 169 0.49 -2.72 -20.20
N ALA A 170 -0.78 -2.95 -19.89
CA ALA A 170 -1.76 -1.89 -19.67
C ALA A 170 -1.38 -1.01 -18.46
N THR A 171 -1.00 -1.64 -17.34
CA THR A 171 -0.58 -0.90 -16.13
C THR A 171 0.74 -0.16 -16.34
N THR A 172 1.68 -0.72 -17.11
CA THR A 172 2.93 -0.03 -17.49
C THR A 172 2.66 1.19 -18.37
N MET A 173 1.77 1.07 -19.37
CA MET A 173 1.36 2.19 -20.21
C MET A 173 0.71 3.30 -19.38
N ALA A 174 -0.21 2.94 -18.47
CA ALA A 174 -0.84 3.89 -17.56
C ALA A 174 0.18 4.63 -16.68
N HIS A 175 1.20 3.91 -16.19
CA HIS A 175 2.28 4.50 -15.41
C HIS A 175 3.14 5.48 -16.22
N GLN A 176 3.49 5.13 -17.46
CA GLN A 176 4.30 5.97 -18.34
C GLN A 176 3.55 7.23 -18.80
N MET A 177 2.22 7.14 -18.91
CA MET A 177 1.36 8.24 -19.35
C MET A 177 0.83 9.11 -18.19
N ARG A 178 1.34 8.96 -16.97
CA ARG A 178 0.85 9.68 -15.76
C ARG A 178 0.91 11.21 -15.85
N GLU A 179 1.80 11.76 -16.68
CA GLU A 179 1.95 13.20 -16.87
C GLU A 179 0.94 13.77 -17.88
N LEU A 180 0.15 12.90 -18.54
CA LEU A 180 -0.88 13.26 -19.50
C LEU A 180 -2.27 13.12 -18.85
N PRO A 181 -3.30 13.85 -19.35
CA PRO A 181 -4.67 13.66 -18.89
C PRO A 181 -5.14 12.22 -19.04
N TRP A 182 -5.90 11.72 -18.06
CA TRP A 182 -6.40 10.34 -18.04
C TRP A 182 -7.15 9.97 -19.32
N GLU A 183 -7.89 10.91 -19.91
CA GLU A 183 -8.64 10.70 -21.15
C GLU A 183 -7.72 10.33 -22.31
N THR A 184 -6.48 10.81 -22.31
CA THR A 184 -5.47 10.44 -23.32
C THR A 184 -4.95 9.04 -23.08
N CYS A 185 -4.67 8.69 -21.83
CA CYS A 185 -4.31 7.32 -21.46
C CYS A 185 -5.42 6.32 -21.81
N LEU A 186 -6.68 6.67 -21.51
CA LEU A 186 -7.85 5.83 -21.77
C LEU A 186 -7.99 5.50 -23.25
N ARG A 187 -7.85 6.48 -24.17
CA ARG A 187 -7.90 6.24 -25.62
C ARG A 187 -6.84 5.24 -26.09
N VAL A 188 -5.64 5.30 -25.51
CA VAL A 188 -4.56 4.35 -25.83
C VAL A 188 -4.89 2.96 -25.28
N LEU A 189 -5.41 2.87 -24.05
CA LEU A 189 -5.86 1.61 -23.46
C LEU A 189 -7.02 0.98 -24.25
N ASP A 190 -7.97 1.77 -24.74
CA ASP A 190 -9.07 1.26 -25.59
C ASP A 190 -8.55 0.68 -26.91
N THR A 191 -7.49 1.27 -27.49
CA THR A 191 -6.84 0.71 -28.68
C THR A 191 -6.15 -0.61 -28.34
N MET A 192 -5.49 -0.68 -27.18
CA MET A 192 -4.88 -1.90 -26.67
C MET A 192 -5.91 -3.00 -26.40
N ARG A 193 -7.13 -2.66 -25.96
CA ARG A 193 -8.24 -3.60 -25.73
C ARG A 193 -8.53 -4.44 -26.97
N VAL A 194 -8.54 -3.83 -28.15
CA VAL A 194 -8.77 -4.53 -29.43
C VAL A 194 -7.67 -5.55 -29.70
N VAL A 195 -6.41 -5.21 -29.40
CA VAL A 195 -5.27 -6.13 -29.54
C VAL A 195 -5.38 -7.26 -28.52
N ALA A 196 -5.72 -6.96 -27.27
CA ALA A 196 -5.96 -7.98 -26.24
C ALA A 196 -7.11 -8.93 -26.64
N GLY A 197 -8.20 -8.39 -27.19
CA GLY A 197 -9.33 -9.13 -27.73
C GLY A 197 -8.97 -10.10 -28.87
N SER A 198 -7.92 -9.79 -29.65
CA SER A 198 -7.42 -10.70 -30.68
C SER A 198 -6.67 -11.91 -30.13
N ALA A 199 -6.12 -11.80 -28.92
CA ALA A 199 -5.46 -12.89 -28.21
C ALA A 199 -6.43 -13.69 -27.33
N ASP A 200 -7.44 -13.03 -26.77
CA ASP A 200 -8.48 -13.63 -25.93
C ASP A 200 -9.76 -12.79 -25.98
N LEU A 201 -10.85 -13.37 -26.47
CA LEU A 201 -12.13 -12.68 -26.67
C LEU A 201 -12.77 -12.24 -25.36
N GLU A 202 -12.42 -12.83 -24.21
CA GLU A 202 -12.93 -12.42 -22.89
C GLU A 202 -12.60 -10.93 -22.58
N TRP A 203 -11.54 -10.36 -23.18
CA TRP A 203 -11.24 -8.92 -23.04
C TRP A 203 -12.30 -8.01 -23.66
N MET A 204 -13.11 -8.52 -24.57
CA MET A 204 -14.18 -7.79 -25.24
C MET A 204 -15.52 -7.90 -24.50
N ASP A 205 -15.62 -8.81 -23.53
CA ASP A 205 -16.83 -8.96 -22.72
C ASP A 205 -16.91 -7.87 -21.65
N ASP A 206 -17.99 -7.10 -21.68
CA ASP A 206 -18.32 -6.09 -20.66
C ASP A 206 -19.23 -6.67 -19.56
N LEU A 207 -19.40 -8.00 -19.50
CA LEU A 207 -20.35 -8.63 -18.60
C LEU A 207 -19.96 -8.44 -17.13
N GLU A 208 -20.83 -7.80 -16.36
CA GLU A 208 -20.82 -7.85 -14.90
C GLU A 208 -21.20 -9.26 -14.45
N MET A 209 -20.21 -10.09 -14.08
CA MET A 209 -20.44 -11.33 -13.32
C MET A 209 -20.40 -11.05 -11.82
#